data_AF-A0A7J7E5R2-F1
#
_entry.id   AF-A0A7J7E5R2-F1
#
_cell.length_a   1.000
_cell.length_b   1.000
_cell.length_c   1.000
_cell.angle_alpha   90.00
_cell.angle_beta   90.00
_cell.angle_gamma   90.00
#
_symmetry.space_group_name_H-M   'P 1'
#
loop_
_entity.id
_entity.type
_entity.pdbx_description
1 polymer ?
#
loop_
_entity_poly.entity_id
_entity_poly.type
_entity_poly.pdbx_seq_one_letter_code
_entity_poly.pdbx_strand_id
1 'polypeptide(L)'
;MGRFRGGLRCVKYLLLGFNLLFWLTFSGQLSSDLSLAGLYVLVGAGALMMAVGFFGCCGATRESQCVLGSFFTCLLVIFAAEVTTGVFAFIGKDVAIRHVQTMYEEAYNDYLKDREKGNGTLITFHSAFQCCGKESPEQVQPTCPKELPGHKNCINEIETLISVKLRLIGIVGVGIAGFTVRKFQNLPFLLYKKP
;
A
#
# COMPACT_ATOMS: atom_id res chain seq x y z
N MET A 1 21.92 16.98 -30.49
CA MET A 1 21.56 15.54 -30.34
C MET A 1 21.85 14.92 -28.97
N GLY A 2 22.30 15.66 -27.93
CA GLY A 2 22.71 15.07 -26.64
C GLY A 2 21.64 14.84 -25.55
N ARG A 3 20.51 15.57 -25.54
CA ARG A 3 19.51 15.52 -24.44
C ARG A 3 18.63 14.25 -24.40
N PHE A 4 18.45 13.54 -25.53
CA PHE A 4 17.64 12.32 -25.59
C PHE A 4 18.33 11.07 -25.03
N ARG A 5 19.67 11.06 -24.98
CA ARG A 5 20.49 9.91 -24.56
C ARG A 5 20.56 9.75 -23.03
N GLY A 6 20.24 10.82 -22.28
CA GLY A 6 20.11 10.78 -20.82
C GLY A 6 18.76 10.23 -20.36
N GLY A 7 17.65 10.74 -20.92
CA GLY A 7 16.30 10.30 -20.57
C GLY A 7 16.05 8.82 -20.85
N LEU A 8 16.49 8.32 -22.02
CA LEU A 8 16.36 6.90 -22.36
C LEU A 8 17.15 5.97 -21.42
N ARG A 9 18.25 6.44 -20.83
CA ARG A 9 19.00 5.69 -19.81
C ARG A 9 18.23 5.61 -18.50
N CYS A 10 17.67 6.72 -18.01
CA CYS A 10 16.81 6.71 -16.82
C CYS A 10 15.61 5.78 -16.98
N VAL A 11 14.93 5.82 -18.12
CA VAL A 11 13.81 4.92 -18.43
C VAL A 11 14.26 3.46 -18.43
N LYS A 12 15.42 3.18 -19.03
CA LYS A 12 15.98 1.83 -19.08
C LYS A 12 16.31 1.31 -17.68
N TYR A 13 16.86 2.15 -16.79
CA TYR A 13 17.12 1.76 -15.39
C TYR A 13 15.84 1.63 -14.56
N LEU A 14 14.83 2.48 -14.77
CA LEU A 14 13.51 2.33 -14.15
C LEU A 14 12.87 1.01 -14.54
N LEU A 15 12.81 0.70 -15.84
CA LEU A 15 12.24 -0.56 -16.34
C LEU A 15 13.03 -1.78 -15.87
N LEU A 16 14.36 -1.72 -15.83
CA LEU A 16 15.19 -2.80 -15.29
C LEU A 16 14.90 -3.03 -13.81
N GLY A 17 14.81 -1.95 -13.03
CA GLY A 17 14.48 -2.00 -11.60
C GLY A 17 13.09 -2.56 -11.34
N PHE A 18 12.09 -2.18 -12.14
CA PHE A 18 10.74 -2.74 -12.04
C PHE A 18 10.69 -4.23 -12.33
N ASN A 19 11.30 -4.64 -13.45
CA ASN A 19 11.31 -6.04 -13.86
C ASN A 19 12.07 -6.90 -12.85
N LEU A 20 13.14 -6.36 -12.25
CA LEU A 20 13.89 -7.04 -11.18
C LEU A 20 13.04 -7.14 -9.90
N LEU A 21 12.37 -6.06 -9.48
CA LEU A 21 11.51 -6.05 -8.30
C LEU A 21 10.31 -6.99 -8.46
N PHE A 22 9.71 -6.99 -9.65
CA PHE A 22 8.61 -7.88 -10.01
C PHE A 22 9.06 -9.34 -9.99
N TRP A 23 10.23 -9.65 -10.57
CA TRP A 23 10.83 -10.98 -10.51
C TRP A 23 11.06 -11.41 -9.05
N LEU A 24 11.66 -10.57 -8.22
CA LEU A 24 11.94 -10.88 -6.81
C LEU A 24 10.65 -11.10 -6.01
N THR A 25 9.61 -10.30 -6.26
CA THR A 25 8.30 -10.46 -5.62
C THR A 25 7.63 -11.76 -6.03
N PHE A 26 7.73 -12.13 -7.32
CA PHE A 26 7.15 -13.35 -7.86
C PHE A 26 7.89 -14.61 -7.40
N SER A 27 9.23 -14.57 -7.32
CA SER A 27 10.04 -15.67 -6.79
C SER A 27 9.91 -15.82 -5.26
N GLY A 28 9.70 -14.73 -4.53
CA GLY A 28 9.57 -14.73 -3.07
C GLY A 28 8.18 -15.09 -2.53
N GLN A 29 7.14 -15.10 -3.37
CA GLN A 29 5.77 -15.44 -2.96
C GLN A 29 5.41 -16.93 -3.05
N LEU A 30 6.34 -17.81 -3.40
CA LEU A 30 6.09 -19.25 -3.46
C LEU A 30 5.94 -19.92 -2.07
N SER A 31 5.71 -19.16 -0.98
CA SER A 31 5.87 -19.72 0.37
C SER A 31 4.89 -19.25 1.46
N SER A 32 3.90 -18.41 1.20
CA SER A 32 2.82 -18.15 2.17
C SER A 32 1.65 -17.45 1.47
N ASP A 33 0.43 -17.88 1.79
CA ASP A 33 -0.86 -17.44 1.28
C ASP A 33 -1.08 -15.90 1.34
N LEU A 34 -0.43 -15.14 0.46
CA LEU A 34 -0.92 -13.82 0.12
C LEU A 34 -2.10 -14.04 -0.83
N SER A 35 -3.29 -13.60 -0.42
CA SER A 35 -4.48 -13.65 -1.26
C SER A 35 -4.14 -13.09 -2.63
N LEU A 36 -4.47 -13.81 -3.70
CA LEU A 36 -4.21 -13.43 -5.10
C LEU A 36 -4.51 -11.93 -5.36
N ALA A 37 -5.54 -11.41 -4.71
CA ALA A 37 -5.92 -10.00 -4.69
C ALA A 37 -4.80 -9.03 -4.23
N GLY A 38 -4.09 -9.34 -3.15
CA GLY A 38 -3.00 -8.51 -2.63
C GLY A 38 -1.82 -8.40 -3.59
N LEU A 39 -1.48 -9.50 -4.29
CA LEU A 39 -0.46 -9.49 -5.34
C LEU A 39 -0.88 -8.59 -6.51
N TYR A 40 -2.12 -8.72 -7.00
CA TYR A 40 -2.60 -7.86 -8.09
C TYR A 40 -2.60 -6.37 -7.72
N VAL A 41 -2.99 -6.03 -6.49
CA VAL A 41 -2.96 -4.64 -6.00
C VAL A 41 -1.52 -4.10 -5.96
N LEU A 42 -0.56 -4.88 -5.46
CA LEU A 42 0.84 -4.48 -5.39
C LEU A 42 1.44 -4.25 -6.79
N VAL A 43 1.14 -5.16 -7.73
CA VAL A 43 1.60 -5.07 -9.12
C VAL A 43 1.00 -3.85 -9.82
N GLY A 44 -0.31 -3.63 -9.67
CA GLY A 44 -1.01 -2.49 -10.25
C GLY A 44 -0.48 -1.15 -9.72
N ALA A 45 -0.29 -1.04 -8.40
CA ALA A 45 0.28 0.14 -7.77
C ALA A 45 1.71 0.43 -8.28
N GLY A 46 2.55 -0.60 -8.39
CA GLY A 46 3.90 -0.47 -8.91
C GLY A 46 3.94 0.00 -10.36
N ALA A 47 3.09 -0.55 -11.22
CA ALA A 47 2.99 -0.15 -12.63
C ALA A 47 2.50 1.30 -12.80
N LEU A 48 1.56 1.74 -11.96
CA LEU A 48 1.09 3.12 -11.96
C LEU A 48 2.21 4.10 -11.56
N MET A 49 2.97 3.78 -10.51
CA MET A 49 4.10 4.61 -10.05
C MET A 49 5.21 4.70 -11.12
N MET A 50 5.48 3.60 -11.84
CA MET A 50 6.36 3.58 -13.02
C MET A 50 5.91 4.54 -14.12
N ALA A 51 4.62 4.48 -14.50
CA ALA A 51 4.06 5.32 -15.54
C ALA A 51 4.17 6.81 -15.17
N VAL A 52 3.83 7.17 -13.93
CA VAL A 52 3.96 8.54 -13.42
C VAL A 52 5.42 9.00 -13.43
N GLY A 53 6.35 8.14 -13.02
CA GLY A 53 7.80 8.42 -13.05
C GLY A 53 8.33 8.62 -14.47
N PHE A 54 7.86 7.83 -15.43
CA PHE A 54 8.20 7.99 -16.86
C PHE A 54 7.73 9.34 -17.39
N PHE A 55 6.46 9.70 -17.18
CA PHE A 55 5.92 11.00 -17.61
C PHE A 55 6.62 12.17 -16.91
N GLY A 56 7.01 12.02 -15.63
CA GLY A 56 7.80 13.03 -14.91
C GLY A 56 9.20 13.23 -15.52
N CYS A 57 9.92 12.15 -15.82
CA CYS A 57 11.26 12.22 -16.43
C CYS A 57 11.21 12.75 -17.87
N CYS A 58 10.23 12.32 -18.66
CA CYS A 58 10.01 12.81 -20.01
C CYS A 58 9.54 14.28 -20.03
N GLY A 59 8.72 14.70 -19.06
CA GLY A 59 8.27 16.09 -18.90
C GLY A 59 9.39 17.04 -18.51
N ALA A 60 10.34 16.60 -17.69
CA ALA A 60 11.52 17.40 -17.36
C ALA A 60 12.50 17.56 -18.54
N THR A 61 12.57 16.55 -19.42
CA THR A 61 13.54 16.54 -20.53
C THR A 61 13.00 17.14 -21.83
N ARG A 62 11.68 17.03 -22.10
CA ARG A 62 11.01 17.66 -23.24
C ARG A 62 10.24 18.89 -22.79
N GLU A 63 10.65 20.07 -23.28
CA GLU A 63 9.89 21.34 -23.17
C GLU A 63 8.62 21.35 -24.05
N SER A 64 8.00 20.19 -24.26
CA SER A 64 6.77 20.07 -25.04
C SER A 64 5.56 20.20 -24.13
N GLN A 65 4.67 21.11 -24.49
CA GLN A 65 3.41 21.37 -23.78
C GLN A 65 2.52 20.12 -23.65
N CYS A 66 2.53 19.21 -24.64
CA CYS A 66 1.70 18.00 -24.62
C CYS A 66 2.10 16.99 -23.54
N VAL A 67 3.41 16.76 -23.32
CA VAL A 67 3.90 15.79 -22.31
C VAL A 67 3.62 16.30 -20.89
N LEU A 68 3.64 17.61 -20.73
CA LEU A 68 3.35 18.28 -19.47
C LEU A 68 1.86 18.25 -19.14
N GLY A 69 1.01 18.43 -20.16
CA GLY A 69 -0.43 18.23 -20.06
C GLY A 69 -0.80 16.80 -19.66
N SER A 70 -0.17 15.78 -20.26
CA SER A 70 -0.44 14.38 -19.88
C SER A 70 -0.04 14.07 -18.44
N PHE A 71 1.10 14.61 -17.97
CA PHE A 71 1.52 14.45 -16.58
C PHE A 71 0.49 15.05 -15.60
N PHE A 72 0.00 16.25 -15.90
CA PHE A 72 -1.01 16.95 -15.10
C PHE A 72 -2.34 16.18 -15.06
N THR A 73 -2.80 15.66 -16.20
CA THR A 73 -4.00 14.83 -16.27
C THR A 73 -3.84 13.54 -15.46
N CYS A 74 -2.69 12.86 -15.54
CA CYS A 74 -2.42 11.68 -14.71
C CYS A 74 -2.47 12.01 -13.21
N LEU A 75 -1.88 13.14 -12.78
CA LEU A 75 -1.93 13.57 -11.38
C LEU A 75 -3.36 13.87 -10.92
N LEU A 76 -4.19 14.50 -11.77
CA LEU A 76 -5.60 14.74 -11.46
C LEU A 76 -6.39 13.43 -11.26
N VAL A 77 -6.16 12.44 -12.12
CA VAL A 77 -6.80 11.13 -12.00
C VAL A 77 -6.37 10.44 -10.70
N ILE A 78 -5.09 10.52 -10.33
CA ILE A 78 -4.58 9.96 -9.07
C ILE A 78 -5.21 10.66 -7.87
N PHE A 79 -5.31 12.00 -7.90
CA PHE A 79 -5.96 12.75 -6.83
C PHE A 79 -7.43 12.37 -6.67
N ALA A 80 -8.18 12.23 -7.77
CA ALA A 80 -9.56 11.78 -7.73
C ALA A 80 -9.69 10.35 -7.18
N ALA A 81 -8.77 9.46 -7.57
CA ALA A 81 -8.70 8.10 -7.03
C ALA A 81 -8.41 8.10 -5.53
N GLU A 82 -7.44 8.91 -5.07
CA GLU A 82 -7.07 9.03 -3.65
C GLU A 82 -8.26 9.51 -2.80
N VAL A 83 -9.00 10.52 -3.26
CA VAL A 83 -10.21 11.01 -2.59
C VAL A 83 -11.29 9.92 -2.56
N THR A 84 -11.53 9.24 -3.69
CA THR A 84 -12.55 8.19 -3.79
C THR A 84 -12.22 7.02 -2.86
N THR A 85 -10.97 6.54 -2.89
CA THR A 85 -10.50 5.47 -2.00
C THR A 85 -10.55 5.89 -0.54
N GLY A 86 -10.19 7.13 -0.21
CA GLY A 86 -10.26 7.67 1.16
C GLY A 86 -11.69 7.69 1.70
N VAL A 87 -12.65 8.19 0.91
CA VAL A 87 -14.07 8.19 1.28
C VAL A 87 -14.61 6.77 1.44
N PHE A 88 -14.28 5.88 0.50
CA PHE A 88 -14.71 4.49 0.55
C PHE A 88 -14.14 3.75 1.78
N ALA A 89 -12.87 3.97 2.10
CA ALA A 89 -12.24 3.41 3.29
C ALA A 89 -12.87 3.93 4.59
N PHE A 90 -13.29 5.20 4.62
CA PHE A 90 -13.95 5.77 5.80
C PHE A 90 -15.35 5.21 6.02
N ILE A 91 -16.16 5.12 4.97
CA ILE A 91 -17.53 4.57 5.04
C ILE A 91 -17.48 3.06 5.31
N GLY A 92 -16.56 2.34 4.68
CA GLY A 92 -16.41 0.90 4.78
C GLY A 92 -15.61 0.41 5.98
N LYS A 93 -15.22 1.30 6.93
CA LYS A 93 -14.34 0.93 8.05
C LYS A 93 -14.88 -0.24 8.88
N ASP A 94 -16.19 -0.26 9.15
CA ASP A 94 -16.82 -1.27 9.99
C ASP A 94 -16.87 -2.62 9.26
N VAL A 95 -17.06 -2.60 7.94
CA VAL A 95 -16.99 -3.80 7.09
C VAL A 95 -15.56 -4.33 7.04
N ALA A 96 -14.57 -3.46 6.91
CA ALA A 96 -13.15 -3.85 6.90
C ALA A 96 -12.72 -4.47 8.24
N ILE A 97 -13.14 -3.89 9.38
CA ILE A 97 -12.89 -4.44 10.71
C ILE A 97 -13.47 -5.84 10.84
N ARG A 98 -14.75 -6.01 10.48
CA ARG A 98 -15.41 -7.33 10.53
C ARG A 98 -14.73 -8.34 9.62
N HIS A 99 -14.34 -7.94 8.42
CA HIS A 99 -13.66 -8.84 7.49
C HIS A 99 -12.32 -9.33 8.03
N VAL A 100 -11.50 -8.42 8.58
CA VAL A 100 -10.22 -8.80 9.22
C VAL A 100 -10.44 -9.68 10.45
N GLN A 101 -11.47 -9.37 11.27
CA GLN A 101 -11.84 -10.21 12.40
C GLN A 101 -12.22 -11.62 11.93
N THR A 102 -13.10 -11.77 10.94
CA THR A 102 -13.48 -13.08 10.38
C THR A 102 -12.29 -13.84 9.83
N MET A 103 -11.39 -13.18 9.09
CA MET A 103 -10.16 -13.82 8.58
C MET A 103 -9.26 -14.30 9.72
N TYR A 104 -9.16 -13.54 10.81
CA TYR A 104 -8.44 -13.97 12.01
C TYR A 104 -9.13 -15.16 12.69
N GLU A 105 -10.46 -15.16 12.78
CA GLU A 105 -11.20 -16.28 13.36
C GLU A 105 -11.07 -17.56 12.55
N GLU A 106 -11.09 -17.46 11.21
CA GLU A 106 -10.85 -18.59 10.31
C GLU A 106 -9.43 -19.13 10.48
N ALA A 107 -8.41 -18.26 10.46
CA ALA A 107 -7.02 -18.67 10.68
C ALA A 107 -6.81 -19.29 12.07
N TYR A 108 -7.46 -18.74 13.11
CA TYR A 108 -7.43 -19.29 14.46
C TYR A 108 -8.07 -20.68 14.52
N ASN A 109 -9.26 -20.84 13.93
CA ASN A 109 -9.97 -22.12 13.91
C ASN A 109 -9.26 -23.17 13.07
N ASP A 110 -8.62 -22.78 11.96
CA ASP A 110 -7.83 -23.66 11.11
C ASP A 110 -6.59 -24.17 11.86
N TYR A 111 -5.90 -23.30 12.59
CA TYR A 111 -4.78 -23.68 13.46
C TYR A 111 -5.20 -24.66 14.57
N LEU A 112 -6.41 -24.50 15.14
CA LEU A 112 -6.93 -25.45 16.14
C LEU A 112 -7.26 -26.81 15.54
N LYS A 113 -7.69 -26.86 14.27
CA LYS A 113 -7.99 -28.10 13.54
C LYS A 113 -6.72 -28.83 13.09
N ASP A 114 -5.72 -28.09 12.60
CA ASP A 114 -4.47 -28.63 12.05
C ASP A 114 -3.27 -27.81 12.54
N ARG A 115 -2.73 -28.21 13.70
CA ARG A 115 -1.61 -27.55 14.41
C ARG A 115 -0.32 -27.46 13.58
N GLU A 116 -0.16 -28.34 12.60
CA GLU A 116 1.05 -28.47 11.77
C GLU A 116 1.02 -27.56 10.53
N LYS A 117 -0.16 -27.18 10.00
CA LYS A 117 -0.28 -26.38 8.77
C LYS A 117 -0.39 -24.86 9.00
N GLY A 118 -0.99 -24.42 10.11
CA GLY A 118 -1.50 -23.06 10.26
C GLY A 118 -0.66 -22.06 11.07
N ASN A 119 0.61 -22.35 11.39
CA ASN A 119 1.37 -21.54 12.35
C ASN A 119 1.82 -20.17 11.81
N GLY A 120 2.27 -20.09 10.56
CA GLY A 120 2.92 -18.88 10.01
C GLY A 120 2.00 -17.66 9.93
N THR A 121 0.77 -17.85 9.44
CA THR A 121 -0.23 -16.79 9.31
C THR A 121 -0.64 -16.27 10.69
N LEU A 122 -0.93 -17.16 11.64
CA LEU A 122 -1.37 -16.79 12.98
C LEU A 122 -0.27 -16.07 13.79
N ILE A 123 0.99 -16.51 13.68
CA ILE A 123 2.16 -15.83 14.26
C ILE A 123 2.27 -14.40 13.70
N THR A 124 2.09 -14.24 12.39
CA THR A 124 2.13 -12.93 11.73
C THR A 124 1.03 -12.02 12.25
N PHE A 125 -0.20 -12.53 12.43
CA PHE A 125 -1.30 -11.76 13.04
C PHE A 125 -0.96 -11.34 14.47
N HIS A 126 -0.52 -12.26 15.34
CA HIS A 126 -0.19 -11.94 16.73
C HIS A 126 0.94 -10.92 16.85
N SER A 127 1.97 -11.00 16.01
CA SER A 127 3.07 -10.05 15.98
C SER A 127 2.68 -8.68 15.40
N ALA A 128 1.91 -8.67 14.30
CA ALA A 128 1.48 -7.45 13.62
C ALA A 128 0.51 -6.61 14.45
N PHE A 129 -0.40 -7.26 15.18
CA PHE A 129 -1.39 -6.60 16.03
C PHE A 129 -0.98 -6.54 17.51
N GLN A 130 0.17 -7.12 17.89
CA GLN A 130 0.64 -7.14 19.29
C GLN A 130 -0.47 -7.64 20.23
N CYS A 131 -1.02 -8.80 19.91
CA CYS A 131 -2.13 -9.44 20.64
C CYS A 131 -1.94 -10.96 20.62
N CYS A 132 -2.69 -11.69 21.45
CA CYS A 132 -2.55 -13.15 21.53
C CYS A 132 -3.89 -13.81 21.86
N GLY A 133 -4.44 -14.52 20.87
CA GLY A 133 -5.69 -15.27 21.01
C GLY A 133 -6.96 -14.42 21.05
N LYS A 134 -8.07 -15.13 21.30
CA LYS A 134 -9.38 -14.54 21.60
C LYS A 134 -9.46 -14.31 23.12
N GLU A 135 -10.29 -15.07 23.82
CA GLU A 135 -10.54 -14.94 25.27
C GLU A 135 -9.43 -15.52 26.17
N SER A 136 -8.70 -16.52 25.67
CA SER A 136 -7.59 -17.15 26.39
C SER A 136 -6.42 -17.44 25.43
N PRO A 137 -5.17 -17.19 25.87
CA PRO A 137 -3.99 -17.47 25.06
C PRO A 137 -3.56 -18.95 25.10
N GLU A 138 -4.15 -19.78 25.95
CA GLU A 138 -3.65 -21.14 26.25
C GLU A 138 -3.59 -22.05 25.02
N GLN A 139 -4.59 -21.96 24.14
CA GLN A 139 -4.67 -22.83 22.96
C GLN A 139 -3.65 -22.44 21.88
N VAL A 140 -3.20 -21.18 21.86
CA VAL A 140 -2.36 -20.59 20.82
C VAL A 140 -1.05 -20.00 21.34
N GLN A 141 -0.73 -20.25 22.62
CA GLN A 141 0.49 -19.81 23.30
C GLN A 141 1.78 -19.97 22.47
N PRO A 142 2.04 -21.09 21.76
CA PRO A 142 3.27 -21.24 20.97
C PRO A 142 3.37 -20.27 19.78
N THR A 143 2.26 -19.68 19.34
CA THR A 143 2.23 -18.70 18.24
C THR A 143 2.27 -17.25 18.71
N CYS A 144 2.35 -16.99 20.02
CA CYS A 144 2.29 -15.65 20.58
C CYS A 144 3.67 -14.99 20.71
N PRO A 145 3.76 -13.66 20.54
CA PRO A 145 5.02 -12.92 20.72
C PRO A 145 5.47 -12.96 22.18
N LYS A 146 6.78 -13.11 22.39
CA LYS A 146 7.38 -13.27 23.73
C LYS A 146 7.41 -11.98 24.56
N GLU A 147 7.35 -10.82 23.91
CA GLU A 147 7.42 -9.49 24.55
C GLU A 147 6.03 -8.85 24.75
N LEU A 148 4.99 -9.65 24.96
CA LEU A 148 3.64 -9.10 25.11
C LEU A 148 3.37 -8.60 26.54
N PRO A 149 3.02 -7.32 26.77
CA PRO A 149 2.86 -6.73 28.10
C PRO A 149 1.52 -7.10 28.79
N GLY A 150 1.15 -8.38 28.75
CA GLY A 150 -0.11 -8.92 29.27
C GLY A 150 -1.00 -9.54 28.19
N HIS A 151 -2.08 -10.20 28.61
CA HIS A 151 -3.03 -10.80 27.67
C HIS A 151 -3.90 -9.71 27.03
N LYS A 152 -3.86 -9.63 25.69
CA LYS A 152 -4.71 -8.74 24.88
C LYS A 152 -5.50 -9.55 23.87
N ASN A 153 -6.82 -9.35 23.87
CA ASN A 153 -7.76 -9.93 22.91
C ASN A 153 -7.50 -9.39 21.50
N CYS A 154 -7.16 -10.26 20.55
CA CYS A 154 -6.89 -9.83 19.17
C CYS A 154 -8.11 -9.20 18.49
N ILE A 155 -9.31 -9.69 18.76
CA ILE A 155 -10.54 -9.15 18.14
C ILE A 155 -10.74 -7.66 18.47
N ASN A 156 -10.50 -7.27 19.73
CA ASN A 156 -10.64 -5.88 20.19
C ASN A 156 -9.45 -5.01 19.76
N GLU A 157 -8.24 -5.56 19.78
CA GLU A 157 -7.04 -4.83 19.35
C GLU A 157 -7.06 -4.57 17.84
N ILE A 158 -7.56 -5.50 17.03
CA ILE A 158 -7.78 -5.33 15.58
C ILE A 158 -8.70 -4.13 15.32
N GLU A 159 -9.85 -4.04 16.00
CA GLU A 159 -10.77 -2.90 15.86
C GLU A 159 -10.11 -1.58 16.26
N THR A 160 -9.40 -1.58 17.38
CA THR A 160 -8.71 -0.39 17.91
C THR A 160 -7.58 0.06 16.97
N LEU A 161 -6.75 -0.87 16.50
CA LEU A 161 -5.63 -0.56 15.61
C LEU A 161 -6.11 -0.12 14.24
N ILE A 162 -7.12 -0.79 13.65
CA ILE A 162 -7.67 -0.39 12.36
C ILE A 162 -8.28 1.00 12.47
N SER A 163 -9.09 1.30 13.50
CA SER A 163 -9.71 2.62 13.66
C SER A 163 -8.71 3.75 13.89
N VAL A 164 -7.69 3.54 14.74
CA VAL A 164 -6.64 4.54 14.99
C VAL A 164 -5.73 4.71 13.77
N LYS A 165 -5.31 3.63 13.12
CA LYS A 165 -4.45 3.73 11.94
C LYS A 165 -5.17 4.31 10.74
N LEU A 166 -6.46 4.01 10.51
CA LEU A 166 -7.23 4.68 9.46
C LEU A 166 -7.29 6.20 9.68
N ARG A 167 -7.43 6.66 10.93
CA ARG A 167 -7.36 8.11 11.23
C ARG A 167 -6.00 8.70 10.89
N LEU A 168 -4.90 8.03 11.27
CA LEU A 168 -3.55 8.49 10.94
C LEU A 168 -3.29 8.50 9.43
N ILE A 169 -3.68 7.44 8.72
CA ILE A 169 -3.59 7.35 7.26
C ILE A 169 -4.42 8.45 6.61
N GLY A 170 -5.62 8.73 7.14
CA GLY A 170 -6.46 9.83 6.68
C GLY A 170 -5.80 11.20 6.84
N ILE A 171 -5.18 11.47 8.00
CA ILE A 171 -4.43 12.73 8.24
C ILE A 171 -3.26 12.88 7.26
N VAL A 172 -2.47 11.81 7.09
CA VAL A 172 -1.32 11.80 6.18
C VAL A 172 -1.81 11.99 4.73
N GLY A 173 -2.88 11.31 4.33
CA GLY A 173 -3.48 11.43 3.00
C GLY A 173 -3.96 12.85 2.70
N VAL A 174 -4.67 13.48 3.64
CA VAL A 174 -5.08 14.90 3.49
C VAL A 174 -3.87 15.82 3.35
N GLY A 175 -2.78 15.55 4.08
CA GLY A 175 -1.53 16.30 3.94
C GLY A 175 -0.88 16.15 2.57
N ILE A 176 -0.81 14.91 2.05
CA ILE A 176 -0.26 14.62 0.72
C ILE A 176 -1.13 15.25 -0.37
N ALA A 177 -2.46 15.10 -0.29
CA ALA A 177 -3.44 15.72 -1.16
C ALA A 177 -3.31 17.26 -1.15
N GLY A 178 -3.13 17.87 0.03
CA GLY A 178 -2.87 19.31 0.15
C GLY A 178 -1.54 19.72 -0.51
N PHE A 179 -0.49 18.93 -0.34
CA PHE A 179 0.80 19.17 -0.97
C PHE A 179 0.73 19.06 -2.50
N THR A 180 0.06 18.03 -3.03
CA THR A 180 -0.12 17.85 -4.48
C THR A 180 -0.92 19.01 -5.07
N VAL A 181 -2.00 19.45 -4.42
CA VAL A 181 -2.78 20.65 -4.83
C VAL A 181 -1.95 21.94 -4.74
N ARG A 182 -1.16 22.13 -3.68
CA ARG A 182 -0.27 23.31 -3.54
C ARG A 182 0.81 23.36 -4.63
N LYS A 183 1.37 22.20 -4.98
CA LYS A 183 2.28 22.04 -6.13
C LYS A 183 1.56 22.35 -7.44
N PHE A 184 0.32 21.87 -7.57
CA PHE A 184 -0.52 22.04 -8.75
C PHE A 184 -0.93 23.49 -8.99
N GLN A 185 -1.17 24.30 -7.96
CA GLN A 185 -1.41 25.75 -8.12
C GLN A 185 -0.15 26.52 -8.52
N ASN A 186 1.03 26.07 -8.09
CA ASN A 186 2.30 26.75 -8.40
C ASN A 186 2.88 26.37 -9.78
N LEU A 187 2.59 25.16 -10.29
CA LEU A 187 3.16 24.66 -11.54
C LEU A 187 2.72 25.42 -12.82
N PRO A 188 1.42 25.70 -13.06
CA PRO A 188 0.99 26.43 -14.25
C PRO A 188 1.49 27.88 -14.23
N PHE A 189 1.65 28.50 -13.06
CA PHE A 189 2.17 29.85 -12.92
C PHE A 189 3.66 29.95 -13.31
N LEU A 190 4.45 28.90 -13.03
CA LEU A 190 5.86 28.80 -13.45
C LEU A 190 6.02 28.49 -14.94
N LEU A 191 5.08 27.77 -15.53
CA LEU A 191 5.12 27.38 -16.94
C LEU A 191 4.58 28.44 -17.89
N TYR A 192 3.58 29.22 -17.47
CA TYR A 192 3.08 30.36 -18.23
C TYR A 192 4.07 31.54 -18.25
N LYS A 193 5.05 31.57 -17.33
CA LYS A 193 6.09 32.61 -17.24
C LYS A 193 7.39 32.29 -17.98
N LYS A 194 7.47 31.18 -18.73
CA LYS A 194 8.60 30.96 -19.64
C LYS A 194 8.40 31.81 -20.91
N PRO A 195 9.27 32.81 -21.18
CA PRO A 195 9.30 33.50 -22.48
C PRO A 195 9.77 32.56 -23.60
#